data_AF-A0AAC9JG71-F1
#
_entry.id   AF-A0AAC9JG71-F1
#
_cell.length_a   1.000
_cell.length_b   1.000
_cell.length_c   1.000
_cell.angle_alpha   90.00
_cell.angle_beta   90.00
_cell.angle_gamma   90.00
#
_symmetry.space_group_name_H-M   'P 1'
#
loop_
_entity.id
_entity.type
_entity.pdbx_description
1 polymer ?
#
loop_
_entity_poly.entity_id
_entity_poly.type
_entity_poly.pdbx_seq_one_letter_code
_entity_poly.pdbx_strand_id
1 'polypeptide(L)'
;MNIHPEKQYLDLLTLLLETGSERVDRTGVGTKAIFGHTMRFDLSEGFPVFTTKRVYWKTAFKEMLWMLSGGHNIKELVEQNVHIWSDWPYKKFIDAQPEGSADKSITMEEFEQRIIANDDFAQQWGDLGPVYGKQWRRWKTEDGQEIDQVSQVIDLLKNNPSSRRIIFDGWNVGELDQMALPPCHKHYQFYVDPNTNKLSGGMVQRSCDSYLGLAFNVANLALITTLLAEQTGYDVGEIVWFGMDVHLYMNHIEQAKKQLSREPKAFPKLIIKRKPDSLFDYTIDDFELDGYDPHPAIPAPVAV
;
A
#
# COMPACT_ATOMS: atom_id res chain seq x y z
N MET A 1 -10.66 -13.47 27.51
CA MET A 1 -9.99 -12.21 27.13
C MET A 1 -10.13 -12.06 25.63
N ASN A 2 -10.64 -10.92 25.15
CA ASN A 2 -10.62 -10.63 23.71
C ASN A 2 -9.15 -10.50 23.30
N ILE A 3 -8.71 -11.33 22.34
CA ILE A 3 -7.34 -11.29 21.82
C ILE A 3 -7.22 -10.04 20.95
N HIS A 4 -6.15 -9.25 21.13
CA HIS A 4 -5.94 -8.04 20.35
C HIS A 4 -5.84 -8.35 18.84
N PRO A 5 -6.50 -7.62 17.93
CA PRO A 5 -6.53 -7.98 16.51
C PRO A 5 -5.16 -8.02 15.81
N GLU A 6 -4.19 -7.20 16.26
CA GLU A 6 -2.79 -7.23 15.79
C GLU A 6 -2.10 -8.59 16.02
N LYS A 7 -2.64 -9.44 16.91
CA LYS A 7 -2.11 -10.78 17.14
C LYS A 7 -2.06 -11.63 15.88
N GLN A 8 -2.99 -11.42 14.92
CA GLN A 8 -2.95 -12.08 13.62
C GLN A 8 -1.65 -11.81 12.85
N TYR A 9 -1.17 -10.56 12.90
CA TYR A 9 0.10 -10.19 12.28
C TYR A 9 1.31 -10.80 13.01
N LEU A 10 1.29 -10.81 14.33
CA LEU A 10 2.35 -11.43 15.13
C LEU A 10 2.41 -12.95 14.95
N ASP A 11 1.26 -13.59 14.84
CA ASP A 11 1.18 -15.03 14.59
C ASP A 11 1.67 -15.36 13.18
N LEU A 12 1.41 -14.50 12.19
CA LEU A 12 2.03 -14.61 10.86
C LEU A 12 3.57 -14.51 10.94
N LEU A 13 4.13 -13.53 11.65
CA LEU A 13 5.58 -13.43 11.81
C LEU A 13 6.17 -14.67 12.49
N THR A 14 5.49 -15.19 13.52
CA THR A 14 5.89 -16.44 14.20
C THR A 14 5.87 -17.61 13.23
N LEU A 15 4.79 -17.77 12.46
CA LEU A 15 4.65 -18.82 11.45
C LEU A 15 5.78 -18.78 10.42
N LEU A 16 6.14 -17.59 9.92
CA LEU A 16 7.24 -17.40 8.97
C LEU A 16 8.59 -17.80 9.57
N LEU A 17 8.86 -17.42 10.82
CA LEU A 17 10.11 -17.77 11.50
C LEU A 17 10.26 -19.28 11.71
N GLU A 18 9.20 -19.93 12.19
CA GLU A 18 9.20 -21.33 12.59
C GLU A 18 9.08 -22.30 11.41
N THR A 19 8.21 -21.99 10.45
CA THR A 19 7.81 -22.93 9.37
C THR A 19 8.06 -22.40 7.96
N GLY A 20 8.41 -21.12 7.82
CA GLY A 20 8.67 -20.50 6.52
C GLY A 20 9.79 -21.22 5.78
N SER A 21 9.50 -21.61 4.54
CA SER A 21 10.47 -22.25 3.65
C SER A 21 11.53 -21.23 3.26
N GLU A 22 12.81 -21.60 3.40
CA GLU A 22 13.91 -20.75 2.96
C GLU A 22 13.99 -20.73 1.43
N ARG A 23 14.05 -19.54 0.85
CA ARG A 23 14.11 -19.33 -0.59
C ARG A 23 15.17 -18.31 -0.92
N VAL A 24 15.84 -18.51 -2.05
CA VAL A 24 16.60 -17.44 -2.70
C VAL A 24 15.60 -16.60 -3.48
N ASP A 25 15.58 -15.29 -3.22
CA ASP A 25 14.70 -14.34 -3.90
C ASP A 25 15.47 -13.47 -4.89
N ARG A 26 14.75 -12.62 -5.63
CA ARG A 26 15.34 -11.75 -6.68
C ARG A 26 16.38 -10.75 -6.16
N THR A 27 16.33 -10.39 -4.87
CA THR A 27 17.26 -9.44 -4.24
C THR A 27 18.58 -10.09 -3.80
N GLY A 28 18.63 -11.43 -3.76
CA GLY A 28 19.79 -12.18 -3.27
C GLY A 28 19.95 -12.23 -1.75
N VAL A 29 19.06 -11.56 -0.98
CA VAL A 29 19.05 -11.59 0.49
C VAL A 29 18.54 -12.93 1.03
N GLY A 30 17.59 -13.53 0.32
CA GLY A 30 16.88 -14.72 0.75
C GLY A 30 15.70 -14.38 1.67
N THR A 31 14.73 -15.28 1.73
CA THR A 31 13.50 -15.12 2.50
C THR A 31 13.08 -16.40 3.20
N LYS A 32 12.35 -16.27 4.31
CA LYS A 32 11.46 -17.31 4.85
C LYS A 32 10.05 -17.03 4.36
N ALA A 33 9.45 -17.96 3.63
CA ALA A 33 8.17 -17.72 2.95
C ALA A 33 7.14 -18.83 3.18
N ILE A 34 5.87 -18.44 3.17
CA ILE A 34 4.70 -19.31 3.07
C ILE A 34 3.87 -18.92 1.84
N PHE A 35 2.98 -19.80 1.40
CA PHE A 35 2.07 -19.54 0.29
C PHE A 35 0.61 -19.62 0.75
N GLY A 36 -0.05 -18.48 0.83
CA GLY A 36 -1.40 -18.35 1.34
C GLY A 36 -1.43 -17.96 2.82
N HIS A 37 -2.02 -16.81 3.13
CA HIS A 37 -2.38 -16.42 4.49
C HIS A 37 -3.55 -15.43 4.45
N THR A 38 -4.32 -15.33 5.54
CA THR A 38 -5.46 -14.41 5.61
C THR A 38 -5.52 -13.74 6.98
N MET A 39 -5.79 -12.44 6.99
CA MET A 39 -6.08 -11.67 8.20
C MET A 39 -7.39 -10.89 8.03
N ARG A 40 -8.12 -10.69 9.13
CA ARG A 40 -9.39 -9.95 9.16
C ARG A 40 -9.36 -8.90 10.25
N PHE A 41 -9.75 -7.67 9.96
CA PHE A 41 -9.79 -6.60 10.95
C PHE A 41 -11.17 -5.94 10.92
N ASP A 42 -11.88 -5.95 12.05
CA ASP A 42 -13.11 -5.19 12.23
C ASP A 42 -12.75 -3.71 12.42
N LEU A 43 -13.15 -2.85 11.47
CA LEU A 43 -12.81 -1.43 11.50
C LEU A 43 -13.61 -0.66 12.55
N SER A 44 -14.69 -1.24 13.09
CA SER A 44 -15.46 -0.64 14.18
C SER A 44 -14.77 -0.76 15.56
N GLU A 45 -13.78 -1.64 15.69
CA GLU A 45 -12.99 -1.82 16.92
C GLU A 45 -11.72 -0.96 16.98
N GLY A 46 -11.35 -0.31 15.87
CA GLY A 46 -10.16 0.54 15.75
C GLY A 46 -9.57 0.50 14.35
N PHE A 47 -8.76 1.50 14.01
CA PHE A 47 -8.08 1.59 12.73
C PHE A 47 -6.78 0.76 12.77
N PRO A 48 -6.61 -0.26 11.91
CA PRO A 48 -5.57 -1.29 12.05
C PRO A 48 -4.18 -0.80 11.61
N VAL A 49 -3.65 0.22 12.29
CA VAL A 49 -2.24 0.62 12.21
C VAL A 49 -1.53 0.01 13.40
N PHE A 50 -0.59 -0.87 13.10
CA PHE A 50 0.13 -1.67 14.09
C PHE A 50 0.84 -0.82 15.14
N THR A 51 0.87 -1.36 16.35
CA THR A 51 1.35 -0.67 17.56
C THR A 51 2.59 -1.33 18.14
N THR A 52 2.86 -2.60 17.84
CA THR A 52 4.11 -3.27 18.25
C THR A 52 5.36 -2.68 17.59
N LYS A 53 5.18 -1.86 16.54
CA LYS A 53 6.22 -1.03 15.91
C LYS A 53 5.57 0.24 15.37
N ARG A 54 6.25 1.39 15.51
CA ARG A 54 5.83 2.63 14.86
C ARG A 54 5.75 2.45 13.33
N VAL A 55 4.57 2.71 12.79
CA VAL A 55 4.24 2.77 11.37
C VAL A 55 4.12 4.24 11.00
N TYR A 56 4.80 4.67 9.94
CA TYR A 56 4.69 6.03 9.40
C TYR A 56 3.43 6.14 8.54
N TRP A 57 2.26 6.07 9.18
CA TRP A 57 0.95 5.98 8.51
C TRP A 57 0.69 7.14 7.53
N LYS A 58 1.23 8.34 7.78
CA LYS A 58 1.08 9.47 6.86
C LYS A 58 1.72 9.18 5.50
N THR A 59 2.84 8.46 5.47
CA THR A 59 3.51 8.04 4.24
C THR A 59 2.64 7.03 3.48
N ALA A 60 2.07 6.05 4.18
CA ALA A 60 1.13 5.08 3.60
C ALA A 60 -0.10 5.78 2.99
N PHE A 61 -0.69 6.73 3.73
CA PHE A 61 -1.88 7.45 3.28
C PHE A 61 -1.58 8.33 2.06
N LYS A 62 -0.47 9.08 2.07
CA LYS A 62 -0.03 9.88 0.91
C LYS A 62 0.17 9.02 -0.33
N GLU A 63 0.79 7.86 -0.18
CA GLU A 63 0.94 6.89 -1.26
C GLU A 63 -0.44 6.43 -1.78
N MET A 64 -1.36 6.03 -0.91
CA MET A 64 -2.70 5.61 -1.32
C MET A 64 -3.47 6.74 -2.03
N LEU A 65 -3.42 7.97 -1.52
CA LEU A 65 -4.05 9.13 -2.16
C LEU A 65 -3.45 9.41 -3.54
N TRP A 66 -2.13 9.28 -3.70
CA TRP A 66 -1.45 9.39 -5.00
C TRP A 66 -1.86 8.28 -5.98
N MET A 67 -2.01 7.03 -5.52
CA MET A 67 -2.55 5.97 -6.38
C MET A 67 -4.01 6.28 -6.78
N LEU A 68 -4.83 6.75 -5.84
CA LEU A 68 -6.23 7.09 -6.10
C LEU A 68 -6.40 8.30 -7.01
N SER A 69 -5.47 9.25 -7.03
CA SER A 69 -5.48 10.38 -7.97
C SER A 69 -5.12 9.97 -9.40
N GLY A 70 -4.60 8.75 -9.60
CA GLY A 70 -4.09 8.28 -10.88
C GLY A 70 -2.59 8.51 -11.07
N GLY A 71 -1.87 8.86 -10.00
CA GLY A 71 -0.44 9.13 -10.01
C GLY A 71 0.40 7.95 -10.51
N HIS A 72 1.43 8.29 -11.30
CA HIS A 72 2.43 7.35 -11.80
C HIS A 72 3.84 7.94 -11.86
N ASN A 73 4.00 9.21 -11.46
CA ASN A 73 5.29 9.89 -11.37
C ASN A 73 5.62 10.17 -9.89
N ILE A 74 6.89 9.99 -9.51
CA ILE A 74 7.33 10.20 -8.12
C ILE A 74 7.37 11.66 -7.68
N LYS A 75 7.27 12.64 -8.59
CA LYS A 75 7.38 14.07 -8.24
C LYS A 75 6.44 14.47 -7.10
N GLU A 76 5.15 14.17 -7.23
CA GLU A 76 4.13 14.48 -6.22
C GLU A 76 4.41 13.81 -4.87
N LEU A 77 5.05 12.62 -4.88
CA LEU A 77 5.42 11.89 -3.68
C LEU A 77 6.61 12.55 -2.99
N VAL A 78 7.68 12.89 -3.73
CA VAL A 78 8.89 13.51 -3.16
C VAL A 78 8.62 14.92 -2.67
N GLU A 79 7.75 15.70 -3.34
CA GLU A 79 7.26 17.00 -2.86
C GLU A 79 6.53 16.87 -1.50
N GLN A 80 5.90 15.72 -1.26
CA GLN A 80 5.24 15.39 -0.01
C GLN A 80 6.15 14.62 0.97
N ASN A 81 7.47 14.59 0.74
CA ASN A 81 8.46 13.89 1.56
C ASN A 81 8.16 12.37 1.67
N VAL A 82 7.75 11.76 0.56
CA VAL A 82 7.55 10.32 0.39
C VAL A 82 8.56 9.79 -0.61
N HIS A 83 9.51 8.97 -0.12
CA HIS A 83 10.68 8.51 -0.89
C HIS A 83 10.64 7.01 -1.23
N ILE A 84 9.60 6.29 -0.79
CA ILE A 84 9.52 4.82 -0.90
C ILE A 84 9.45 4.30 -2.35
N TRP A 85 9.27 5.20 -3.31
CA TRP A 85 9.20 4.92 -4.75
C TRP A 85 10.44 5.35 -5.53
N SER A 86 11.43 5.97 -4.88
CA SER A 86 12.55 6.62 -5.56
C SER A 86 13.60 5.63 -6.09
N ASP A 87 13.75 4.45 -5.48
CA ASP A 87 14.76 3.45 -5.87
C ASP A 87 14.67 3.01 -7.34
N TRP A 88 13.45 2.78 -7.85
CA TRP A 88 13.23 2.35 -9.23
C TRP A 88 13.62 3.39 -10.29
N PRO A 89 13.07 4.62 -10.27
CA PRO A 89 13.43 5.66 -11.24
C PRO A 89 14.89 6.11 -11.08
N TYR A 90 15.41 6.16 -9.86
CA TYR A 90 16.81 6.47 -9.63
C TYR A 90 17.74 5.44 -10.26
N LYS A 91 17.49 4.14 -10.06
CA LYS A 91 18.26 3.08 -10.70
C LYS A 91 18.22 3.20 -12.22
N LYS A 92 17.02 3.41 -12.79
CA LYS A 92 16.84 3.62 -14.23
C LYS A 92 17.65 4.82 -14.74
N PHE A 93 17.66 5.92 -13.98
CA PHE A 93 18.44 7.11 -14.30
C PHE A 93 19.94 6.81 -14.30
N ILE A 94 20.48 6.24 -13.22
CA ILE A 94 21.90 5.93 -13.08
C ILE A 94 22.37 4.93 -14.14
N ASP A 95 21.59 3.88 -14.41
CA ASP A 95 21.93 2.87 -15.42
C ASP A 95 22.03 3.48 -16.83
N ALA A 96 21.23 4.52 -17.12
CA ALA A 96 21.24 5.20 -18.42
C ALA A 96 22.38 6.21 -18.61
N GLN A 97 23.08 6.61 -17.55
CA GLN A 97 24.17 7.59 -17.66
C GLN A 97 25.47 6.96 -18.17
N PRO A 98 26.26 7.67 -19.00
CA PRO A 98 27.59 7.23 -19.42
C PRO A 98 28.53 7.03 -18.24
N GLU A 99 29.39 6.01 -18.33
CA GLU A 99 30.47 5.79 -17.35
C GLU A 99 31.38 7.02 -17.24
N GLY A 100 31.68 7.43 -16.01
CA GLY A 100 32.51 8.61 -15.72
C GLY A 100 31.79 9.96 -15.86
N SER A 101 30.51 10.00 -16.25
CA SER A 101 29.72 11.24 -16.21
C SER A 101 29.41 11.66 -14.77
N ALA A 102 29.30 12.97 -14.53
CA ALA A 102 28.92 13.49 -13.22
C ALA A 102 27.54 12.95 -12.77
N ASP A 103 26.63 12.76 -13.73
CA ASP A 103 25.28 12.23 -13.48
C ASP A 103 25.28 10.74 -13.06
N LYS A 104 26.33 9.97 -13.38
CA LYS A 104 26.47 8.57 -12.92
C LYS A 104 26.70 8.45 -11.41
N SER A 105 27.15 9.53 -10.76
CA SER A 105 27.59 9.54 -9.37
C SER A 105 26.78 10.46 -8.47
N ILE A 106 25.66 11.01 -8.95
CA ILE A 106 24.76 11.78 -8.09
C ILE A 106 24.14 10.86 -7.04
N THR A 107 23.81 11.42 -5.89
CA THR A 107 23.10 10.76 -4.81
C THR A 107 21.59 10.69 -5.09
N MET A 108 20.88 9.82 -4.37
CA MET A 108 19.41 9.76 -4.38
C MET A 108 18.79 11.11 -4.04
N GLU A 109 19.35 11.81 -3.04
CA GLU A 109 18.86 13.13 -2.61
C GLU A 109 19.00 14.16 -3.73
N GLU A 110 20.16 14.22 -4.41
CA GLU A 110 20.36 15.12 -5.56
C GLU A 110 19.42 14.78 -6.72
N PHE A 111 19.16 13.50 -6.96
CA PHE A 111 18.19 13.06 -7.96
C PHE A 111 16.77 13.54 -7.62
N GLU A 112 16.30 13.33 -6.38
CA GLU A 112 14.99 13.78 -5.93
C GLU A 112 14.84 15.30 -5.99
N GLN A 113 15.89 16.05 -5.63
CA GLN A 113 15.88 17.52 -5.77
C GLN A 113 15.73 17.94 -7.23
N ARG A 114 16.36 17.24 -8.18
CA ARG A 114 16.18 17.50 -9.62
C ARG A 114 14.77 17.15 -10.11
N ILE A 115 14.18 16.06 -9.61
CA ILE A 115 12.78 15.68 -9.89
C ILE A 115 11.82 16.80 -9.43
N ILE A 116 12.05 17.38 -8.25
CA ILE A 116 11.22 18.48 -7.75
C ILE A 116 11.42 19.75 -8.59
N ALA A 117 12.67 20.09 -8.90
CA ALA A 117 13.03 21.38 -9.49
C ALA A 117 12.79 21.50 -11.01
N ASN A 118 12.66 20.40 -11.75
CA ASN A 118 12.58 20.42 -13.21
C ASN A 118 11.52 19.43 -13.75
N ASP A 119 10.46 19.97 -14.36
CA ASP A 119 9.34 19.21 -14.91
C ASP A 119 9.75 18.26 -16.05
N ASP A 120 10.63 18.69 -16.96
CA ASP A 120 11.11 17.84 -18.05
C ASP A 120 11.93 16.67 -17.51
N PHE A 121 12.75 16.94 -16.49
CA PHE A 121 13.52 15.89 -15.81
C PHE A 121 12.60 14.92 -15.07
N ALA A 122 11.59 15.43 -14.37
CA ALA A 122 10.58 14.62 -13.70
C ALA A 122 9.80 13.76 -14.69
N GLN A 123 9.38 14.32 -15.83
CA GLN A 123 8.65 13.59 -16.86
C GLN A 123 9.50 12.46 -17.45
N GLN A 124 10.80 12.70 -17.67
CA GLN A 124 11.70 11.70 -18.25
C GLN A 124 12.10 10.61 -17.25
N TRP A 125 12.44 10.99 -16.02
CA TRP A 125 13.12 10.12 -15.07
C TRP A 125 12.30 9.75 -13.84
N GLY A 126 11.25 10.51 -13.52
CA GLY A 126 10.37 10.24 -12.38
C GLY A 126 9.20 9.29 -12.67
N ASP A 127 9.00 8.91 -13.94
CA ASP A 127 7.90 8.04 -14.35
C ASP A 127 8.17 6.57 -13.98
N LEU A 128 7.24 5.99 -13.22
CA LEU A 128 7.24 4.58 -12.80
C LEU A 128 6.61 3.66 -13.86
N GLY A 129 6.12 4.23 -14.96
CA GLY A 129 5.36 3.53 -15.97
C GLY A 129 3.92 3.26 -15.50
N PRO A 130 3.27 2.23 -16.04
CA PRO A 130 1.85 2.01 -15.85
C PRO A 130 1.53 1.29 -14.54
N VAL A 131 1.93 1.87 -13.41
CA VAL A 131 1.71 1.33 -12.04
C VAL A 131 0.27 1.59 -11.56
N TYR A 132 0.02 1.43 -10.25
CA TYR A 132 -1.30 1.44 -9.62
C TYR A 132 -2.24 2.54 -10.11
N GLY A 133 -1.83 3.82 -10.03
CA GLY A 133 -2.73 4.93 -10.34
C GLY A 133 -3.24 4.90 -11.78
N LYS A 134 -2.36 4.63 -12.75
CA LYS A 134 -2.78 4.44 -14.14
C LYS A 134 -3.77 3.27 -14.25
N GLN A 135 -3.48 2.12 -13.66
CA GLN A 135 -4.38 0.96 -13.78
C GLN A 135 -5.73 1.22 -13.11
N TRP A 136 -5.77 1.91 -11.98
CA TRP A 136 -7.00 2.12 -11.22
C TRP A 136 -7.90 3.20 -11.82
N ARG A 137 -7.31 4.26 -12.40
CA ARG A 137 -8.05 5.46 -12.84
C ARG A 137 -8.05 5.68 -14.35
N ARG A 138 -7.12 5.07 -15.09
CA ARG A 138 -6.84 5.33 -16.51
C ARG A 138 -6.46 4.06 -17.26
N TRP A 139 -7.19 2.96 -17.02
CA TRP A 139 -6.93 1.69 -17.68
C TRP A 139 -7.28 1.81 -19.17
N LYS A 140 -6.30 1.63 -20.06
CA LYS A 140 -6.51 1.75 -21.51
C LYS A 140 -7.08 0.46 -22.10
N THR A 141 -8.15 0.60 -22.88
CA THR A 141 -8.73 -0.50 -23.67
C THR A 141 -8.07 -0.58 -25.05
N GLU A 142 -8.30 -1.69 -25.76
CA GLU A 142 -7.77 -1.91 -27.11
C GLU A 142 -8.26 -0.85 -28.12
N ASP A 143 -9.48 -0.36 -27.96
CA ASP A 143 -10.07 0.71 -28.78
C ASP A 143 -9.69 2.13 -28.32
N GLY A 144 -8.79 2.25 -27.33
CA GLY A 144 -8.22 3.52 -26.87
C GLY A 144 -9.07 4.29 -25.86
N GLN A 145 -10.15 3.71 -25.33
CA GLN A 145 -10.90 4.29 -24.21
C GLN A 145 -10.11 4.16 -22.90
N GLU A 146 -10.40 5.03 -21.94
CA GLU A 146 -9.89 4.94 -20.57
C GLU A 146 -11.01 4.51 -19.61
N ILE A 147 -10.74 3.49 -18.81
CA ILE A 147 -11.62 2.99 -17.76
C ILE A 147 -11.12 3.49 -16.41
N ASP A 148 -11.98 4.24 -15.71
CA ASP A 148 -11.80 4.60 -14.30
C ASP A 148 -12.52 3.59 -13.41
N GLN A 149 -11.79 2.57 -12.95
CA GLN A 149 -12.35 1.47 -12.17
C GLN A 149 -12.83 1.93 -10.77
N VAL A 150 -12.12 2.89 -10.15
CA VAL A 150 -12.48 3.37 -8.81
C VAL A 150 -13.79 4.18 -8.85
N SER A 151 -13.98 5.02 -9.87
CA SER A 151 -15.26 5.71 -10.07
C SER A 151 -16.40 4.72 -10.33
N GLN A 152 -16.17 3.66 -11.11
CA GLN A 152 -17.17 2.60 -11.30
C GLN A 152 -17.52 1.87 -9.99
N VAL A 153 -16.55 1.65 -9.10
CA VAL A 153 -16.81 1.11 -7.76
C VAL A 153 -17.70 2.03 -6.94
N ILE A 154 -17.42 3.34 -6.92
CA ILE A 154 -18.26 4.34 -6.23
C ILE A 154 -19.70 4.32 -6.80
N ASP A 155 -19.85 4.27 -8.12
CA ASP A 155 -21.15 4.22 -8.77
C ASP A 155 -21.92 2.94 -8.44
N LEU A 156 -21.25 1.79 -8.41
CA LEU A 156 -21.87 0.52 -7.99
C LEU A 156 -22.28 0.56 -6.52
N LEU A 157 -21.45 1.10 -5.63
CA LEU A 157 -21.79 1.24 -4.21
C LEU A 157 -23.02 2.11 -3.99
N LYS A 158 -23.20 3.18 -4.78
CA LYS A 158 -24.37 4.06 -4.70
C LYS A 158 -25.63 3.47 -5.33
N ASN A 159 -25.48 2.79 -6.47
CA ASN A 159 -26.62 2.45 -7.32
C ASN A 159 -26.95 0.94 -7.40
N ASN A 160 -26.01 0.07 -7.04
CA ASN A 160 -26.19 -1.38 -7.04
C ASN A 160 -25.33 -2.08 -5.97
N PRO A 161 -25.56 -1.80 -4.67
CA PRO A 161 -24.69 -2.28 -3.59
C PRO A 161 -24.71 -3.79 -3.37
N SER A 162 -25.71 -4.50 -3.89
CA SER A 162 -25.76 -5.97 -3.87
C SER A 162 -24.89 -6.63 -4.95
N SER A 163 -24.26 -5.82 -5.81
CA SER A 163 -23.37 -6.31 -6.85
C SER A 163 -22.23 -7.13 -6.26
N ARG A 164 -22.00 -8.31 -6.84
CA ARG A 164 -20.83 -9.15 -6.55
C ARG A 164 -19.62 -8.77 -7.40
N ARG A 165 -19.69 -7.62 -8.08
CA ARG A 165 -18.70 -7.11 -9.05
C ARG A 165 -18.20 -5.72 -8.67
N ILE A 166 -18.23 -5.38 -7.38
CA ILE A 166 -17.66 -4.13 -6.87
C ILE A 166 -16.16 -4.36 -6.71
N ILE A 167 -15.43 -4.23 -7.81
CA ILE A 167 -14.02 -4.61 -7.92
C ILE A 167 -13.20 -3.57 -8.70
N PHE A 168 -11.92 -3.47 -8.36
CA PHE A 168 -10.91 -2.89 -9.24
C PHE A 168 -9.62 -3.71 -9.18
N ASP A 169 -8.86 -3.72 -10.28
CA ASP A 169 -7.65 -4.53 -10.44
C ASP A 169 -6.47 -3.70 -10.97
N GLY A 170 -5.26 -4.06 -10.56
CA GLY A 170 -4.00 -3.46 -11.02
C GLY A 170 -3.19 -4.38 -11.94
N TRP A 171 -3.61 -5.62 -12.17
CA TRP A 171 -2.84 -6.62 -12.91
C TRP A 171 -3.10 -6.56 -14.42
N ASN A 172 -2.50 -5.59 -15.09
CA ASN A 172 -2.56 -5.49 -16.55
C ASN A 172 -1.50 -6.36 -17.21
N VAL A 173 -1.90 -7.56 -17.67
CA VAL A 173 -1.01 -8.53 -18.32
C VAL A 173 -0.27 -7.95 -19.53
N GLY A 174 -0.88 -7.02 -20.27
CA GLY A 174 -0.28 -6.41 -21.46
C GLY A 174 0.74 -5.31 -21.18
N GLU A 175 0.89 -4.88 -19.92
CA GLU A 175 1.75 -3.77 -19.53
C GLU A 175 2.74 -4.13 -18.41
N LEU A 176 2.80 -5.39 -17.94
CA LEU A 176 3.63 -5.80 -16.80
C LEU A 176 5.12 -5.50 -16.99
N ASP A 177 5.63 -5.64 -18.20
CA ASP A 177 7.03 -5.40 -18.57
C ASP A 177 7.40 -3.91 -18.63
N GLN A 178 6.40 -3.04 -18.68
CA GLN A 178 6.56 -1.58 -18.69
C GLN A 178 6.54 -0.97 -17.29
N MET A 179 6.13 -1.73 -16.27
CA MET A 179 6.02 -1.26 -14.88
C MET A 179 7.38 -1.31 -14.17
N ALA A 180 7.74 -0.22 -13.50
CA ALA A 180 8.91 -0.21 -12.60
C ALA A 180 8.85 -1.32 -11.55
N LEU A 181 7.66 -1.55 -11.00
CA LEU A 181 7.33 -2.70 -10.17
C LEU A 181 5.89 -3.14 -10.45
N PRO A 182 5.65 -4.38 -10.91
CA PRO A 182 4.30 -4.89 -11.05
C PRO A 182 3.53 -4.85 -9.70
N PRO A 183 2.24 -4.47 -9.68
CA PRO A 183 1.43 -4.38 -8.47
C PRO A 183 1.54 -5.59 -7.54
N CYS A 184 1.93 -5.36 -6.28
CA CYS A 184 1.96 -6.37 -5.23
C CYS A 184 0.54 -6.66 -4.73
N HIS A 185 -0.22 -5.62 -4.40
CA HIS A 185 -1.65 -5.71 -4.10
C HIS A 185 -2.46 -5.46 -5.36
N LYS A 186 -2.87 -6.56 -6.00
CA LYS A 186 -3.35 -6.52 -7.38
C LYS A 186 -4.87 -6.41 -7.52
N HIS A 187 -5.64 -6.86 -6.53
CA HIS A 187 -7.09 -6.97 -6.64
C HIS A 187 -7.77 -6.46 -5.39
N TYR A 188 -8.81 -5.67 -5.55
CA TYR A 188 -9.67 -5.20 -4.47
C TYR A 188 -11.12 -5.53 -4.77
N GLN A 189 -11.84 -5.98 -3.75
CA GLN A 189 -13.27 -6.28 -3.83
C GLN A 189 -14.00 -5.73 -2.60
N PHE A 190 -15.21 -5.21 -2.81
CA PHE A 190 -16.03 -4.65 -1.74
C PHE A 190 -17.37 -5.38 -1.61
N TYR A 191 -17.92 -5.33 -0.41
CA TYR A 191 -19.17 -5.99 -0.04
C TYR A 191 -19.97 -5.11 0.91
N VAL A 192 -21.25 -4.89 0.59
CA VAL A 192 -22.21 -4.22 1.48
C VAL A 192 -23.10 -5.28 2.12
N ASP A 193 -23.13 -5.35 3.44
CA ASP A 193 -24.09 -6.18 4.16
C ASP A 193 -25.45 -5.47 4.22
N PRO A 194 -26.51 -6.01 3.59
CA PRO A 194 -27.83 -5.37 3.56
C PRO A 194 -28.51 -5.31 4.93
N ASN A 195 -28.07 -6.11 5.92
CA ASN A 195 -28.68 -6.15 7.25
C ASN A 195 -28.06 -5.13 8.20
N THR A 196 -26.79 -4.77 8.00
CA THR A 196 -26.05 -3.88 8.89
C THR A 196 -25.70 -2.55 8.24
N ASN A 197 -25.90 -2.41 6.92
CA ASN A 197 -25.50 -1.24 6.14
C ASN A 197 -23.99 -0.93 6.25
N LYS A 198 -23.18 -1.98 6.44
CA LYS A 198 -21.73 -1.88 6.58
C LYS A 198 -21.01 -2.26 5.29
N LEU A 199 -19.99 -1.48 4.95
CA LEU A 199 -19.08 -1.74 3.83
C LEU A 199 -17.81 -2.45 4.32
N SER A 200 -17.55 -3.63 3.77
CA SER A 200 -16.31 -4.39 3.96
C SER A 200 -15.45 -4.36 2.71
N GLY A 201 -14.13 -4.42 2.88
CA GLY A 201 -13.14 -4.41 1.81
C GLY A 201 -12.22 -5.63 1.84
N GLY A 202 -11.87 -6.16 0.69
CA GLY A 202 -10.96 -7.29 0.54
C GLY A 202 -9.82 -6.95 -0.42
N MET A 203 -8.63 -7.49 -0.17
CA MET A 203 -7.46 -7.31 -1.03
C MET A 203 -6.72 -8.62 -1.26
N VAL A 204 -6.35 -8.90 -2.52
CA VAL A 204 -5.41 -9.98 -2.85
C VAL A 204 -4.04 -9.40 -3.15
N GLN A 205 -3.07 -9.78 -2.33
CA GLN A 205 -1.67 -9.41 -2.45
C GLN A 205 -0.85 -10.61 -2.92
N ARG A 206 -0.35 -10.54 -4.16
CA ARG A 206 0.42 -11.65 -4.76
C ARG A 206 1.78 -11.87 -4.10
N SER A 207 2.36 -10.83 -3.52
CA SER A 207 3.70 -10.84 -2.91
C SER A 207 3.75 -9.82 -1.78
N CYS A 208 4.20 -10.25 -0.60
CA CYS A 208 4.14 -9.44 0.62
C CYS A 208 5.42 -9.57 1.44
N ASP A 209 6.18 -8.47 1.51
CA ASP A 209 7.16 -8.26 2.57
C ASP A 209 6.40 -8.05 3.89
N SER A 210 6.48 -9.06 4.75
CA SER A 210 5.75 -9.13 6.01
C SER A 210 6.31 -8.17 7.06
N TYR A 211 7.56 -7.70 6.93
CA TYR A 211 8.17 -6.85 7.94
C TYR A 211 8.04 -5.36 7.64
N LEU A 212 8.37 -4.96 6.41
CA LEU A 212 8.31 -3.54 6.02
C LEU A 212 6.98 -3.18 5.34
N GLY A 213 6.51 -4.00 4.41
CA GLY A 213 5.38 -3.66 3.54
C GLY A 213 4.01 -3.87 4.17
N LEU A 214 3.79 -5.01 4.85
CA LEU A 214 2.46 -5.45 5.25
C LEU A 214 1.70 -4.44 6.13
N ALA A 215 2.39 -3.76 7.05
CA ALA A 215 1.77 -2.74 7.90
C ALA A 215 1.23 -1.55 7.09
N PHE A 216 1.93 -1.14 6.02
CA PHE A 216 1.46 -0.11 5.09
C PHE A 216 0.28 -0.63 4.28
N ASN A 217 0.36 -1.88 3.78
CA ASN A 217 -0.69 -2.44 2.93
C ASN A 217 -2.02 -2.64 3.68
N VAL A 218 -1.98 -3.06 4.95
CA VAL A 218 -3.17 -3.17 5.81
C VAL A 218 -3.78 -1.79 6.09
N ALA A 219 -2.94 -0.79 6.43
CA ALA A 219 -3.40 0.58 6.65
C ALA A 219 -4.04 1.19 5.38
N ASN A 220 -3.45 0.92 4.21
CA ASN A 220 -3.96 1.35 2.91
C ASN A 220 -5.30 0.69 2.56
N LEU A 221 -5.46 -0.62 2.79
CA LEU A 221 -6.74 -1.32 2.62
C LEU A 221 -7.81 -0.78 3.57
N ALA A 222 -7.47 -0.52 4.83
CA ALA A 222 -8.37 0.09 5.80
C ALA A 222 -8.79 1.50 5.37
N LEU A 223 -7.84 2.30 4.87
CA LEU A 223 -8.11 3.66 4.40
C LEU A 223 -9.09 3.66 3.23
N ILE A 224 -8.79 2.95 2.11
CA ILE A 224 -9.68 2.97 0.94
C ILE A 224 -11.08 2.44 1.27
N THR A 225 -11.19 1.43 2.12
CA THR A 225 -12.49 0.91 2.58
C THR A 225 -13.25 1.98 3.38
N THR A 226 -12.56 2.69 4.28
CA THR A 226 -13.17 3.77 5.08
C THR A 226 -13.60 4.94 4.21
N LEU A 227 -12.77 5.37 3.26
CA LEU A 227 -13.09 6.47 2.34
C LEU A 227 -14.28 6.14 1.44
N LEU A 228 -14.34 4.92 0.92
CA LEU A 228 -15.49 4.46 0.13
C LEU A 228 -16.75 4.44 0.98
N ALA A 229 -16.69 3.93 2.21
CA ALA A 229 -17.82 3.89 3.13
C ALA A 229 -18.34 5.31 3.41
N GLU A 230 -17.44 6.23 3.77
CA GLU A 230 -17.78 7.63 4.03
C GLU A 230 -18.40 8.29 2.80
N GLN A 231 -17.81 8.11 1.61
CA GLN A 231 -18.28 8.75 0.38
C GLN A 231 -19.58 8.19 -0.19
N THR A 232 -19.97 6.99 0.23
CA THR A 232 -21.16 6.30 -0.27
C THR A 232 -22.24 6.13 0.81
N GLY A 233 -22.00 6.58 2.04
CA GLY A 233 -23.00 6.62 3.11
C GLY A 233 -23.16 5.30 3.88
N TYR A 234 -22.11 4.48 3.93
CA TYR A 234 -22.08 3.25 4.71
C TYR A 234 -21.25 3.44 5.99
N ASP A 235 -21.58 2.62 7.00
CA ASP A 235 -20.68 2.40 8.12
C ASP A 235 -19.55 1.46 7.70
N VAL A 236 -18.43 1.49 8.42
CA VAL A 236 -17.33 0.55 8.17
C VAL A 236 -17.65 -0.84 8.73
N GLY A 237 -17.39 -1.86 7.91
CA GLY A 237 -17.40 -3.26 8.28
C GLY A 237 -16.01 -3.76 8.62
N GLU A 238 -15.57 -4.81 7.95
CA GLU A 238 -14.25 -5.41 8.13
C GLU A 238 -13.37 -5.24 6.89
N ILE A 239 -12.06 -5.34 7.08
CA ILE A 239 -11.14 -5.60 5.99
C ILE A 239 -10.64 -7.03 6.02
N VAL A 240 -10.46 -7.63 4.84
CA VAL A 240 -9.92 -8.98 4.67
C VAL A 240 -8.70 -8.93 3.76
N TRP A 241 -7.54 -9.23 4.32
CA TRP A 241 -6.29 -9.29 3.59
C TRP A 241 -5.98 -10.74 3.19
N PHE A 242 -5.75 -10.99 1.90
CA PHE A 242 -5.34 -12.29 1.35
C PHE A 242 -3.92 -12.19 0.77
N GLY A 243 -2.94 -12.80 1.44
CA GLY A 243 -1.57 -12.90 0.95
C GLY A 243 -1.32 -14.21 0.22
N MET A 244 -0.62 -14.15 -0.93
CA MET A 244 -0.16 -15.31 -1.67
C MET A 244 1.29 -15.64 -1.26
N ASP A 245 2.31 -15.16 -1.96
CA ASP A 245 3.70 -15.28 -1.49
C ASP A 245 3.92 -14.29 -0.34
N VAL A 246 3.94 -14.80 0.88
CA VAL A 246 4.11 -14.01 2.10
C VAL A 246 5.46 -14.37 2.68
N HIS A 247 6.33 -13.37 2.82
CA HIS A 247 7.72 -13.62 3.15
C HIS A 247 8.28 -12.64 4.18
N LEU A 248 9.28 -13.12 4.92
CA LEU A 248 10.14 -12.35 5.79
C LEU A 248 11.56 -12.43 5.23
N TYR A 249 12.17 -11.28 4.93
CA TYR A 249 13.57 -11.26 4.50
C TYR A 249 14.50 -11.75 5.61
N MET A 250 15.55 -12.49 5.24
CA MET A 250 16.48 -13.07 6.22
C MET A 250 17.18 -12.00 7.06
N ASN A 251 17.47 -10.82 6.49
CA ASN A 251 18.05 -9.68 7.20
C ASN A 251 17.06 -8.92 8.10
N HIS A 252 15.81 -9.36 8.20
CA HIS A 252 14.77 -8.80 9.09
C HIS A 252 14.41 -9.73 10.27
N ILE A 253 15.04 -10.90 10.38
CA ILE A 253 14.70 -11.92 11.40
C ILE A 253 14.82 -11.37 12.84
N GLU A 254 15.91 -10.69 13.16
CA GLU A 254 16.15 -10.19 14.52
C GLU A 254 15.18 -9.04 14.86
N GLN A 255 14.82 -8.23 13.86
CA GLN A 255 13.85 -7.17 13.98
C GLN A 255 12.43 -7.73 14.18
N ALA A 256 12.09 -8.84 13.51
CA ALA A 256 10.83 -9.56 13.73
C ALA A 256 10.77 -10.17 15.14
N LYS A 257 11.82 -10.85 15.60
CA LYS A 257 11.91 -11.39 16.97
C LYS A 257 11.76 -10.30 18.04
N LYS A 258 12.38 -9.13 17.81
CA LYS A 258 12.24 -7.96 18.70
C LYS A 258 10.81 -7.41 18.71
N GLN A 259 10.11 -7.43 17.57
CA GLN A 259 8.72 -6.99 17.51
C GLN A 259 7.79 -7.99 18.24
N LEU A 260 8.05 -9.29 18.10
CA LEU A 260 7.29 -10.36 18.76
C LEU A 260 7.38 -10.35 20.28
N SER A 261 8.39 -9.72 20.87
CA SER A 261 8.49 -9.57 22.33
C SER A 261 7.68 -8.41 22.90
N ARG A 262 6.97 -7.65 22.05
CA ARG A 262 6.14 -6.50 22.46
C ARG A 262 4.67 -6.88 22.48
N GLU A 263 4.01 -6.51 23.57
CA GLU A 263 2.55 -6.59 23.66
C GLU A 263 1.91 -5.49 22.78
N PRO A 264 0.93 -5.84 21.92
CA PRO A 264 0.13 -4.85 21.21
C PRO A 264 -0.56 -3.88 22.18
N LYS A 265 -0.60 -2.61 21.79
CA LYS A 265 -1.43 -1.59 22.42
C LYS A 265 -2.69 -1.39 21.59
N ALA A 266 -3.70 -0.72 22.16
CA ALA A 266 -4.94 -0.45 21.46
C ALA A 266 -4.71 0.24 20.10
N PHE A 267 -5.45 -0.20 19.08
CA PHE A 267 -5.46 0.49 17.80
C PHE A 267 -6.01 1.92 17.94
N PRO A 268 -5.47 2.88 17.14
CA PRO A 268 -5.97 4.24 17.14
C PRO A 268 -7.36 4.33 16.50
N LYS A 269 -8.01 5.48 16.63
CA LYS A 269 -9.20 5.83 15.85
C LYS A 269 -8.82 6.73 14.68
N LEU A 270 -9.31 6.41 13.49
CA LEU A 270 -9.18 7.32 12.35
C LEU A 270 -10.24 8.42 12.47
N ILE A 271 -9.78 9.66 12.48
CA ILE A 271 -10.59 10.87 12.40
C ILE A 271 -10.43 11.46 11.01
N ILE A 272 -11.53 11.59 10.29
CA ILE A 272 -11.61 12.28 8.99
C ILE A 272 -12.18 13.67 9.25
N LYS A 273 -11.33 14.69 9.09
CA LYS A 273 -11.62 16.09 9.48
C LYS A 273 -12.55 16.78 8.49
N ARG A 274 -12.50 16.37 7.22
CA ARG A 274 -13.25 16.95 6.12
C ARG A 274 -13.67 15.84 5.18
N LYS A 275 -14.94 15.89 4.76
CA LYS A 275 -15.47 15.11 3.65
C LYS A 275 -15.57 15.99 2.41
N PRO A 276 -14.65 15.90 1.44
CA PRO A 276 -14.77 16.56 0.15
C PRO A 276 -15.90 15.97 -0.71
N ASP A 277 -16.29 16.67 -1.78
CA ASP A 277 -17.33 16.22 -2.73
C ASP A 277 -16.92 14.96 -3.50
N SER A 278 -15.62 14.78 -3.73
CA SER A 278 -15.04 13.64 -4.45
C SER A 278 -14.06 12.87 -3.57
N LEU A 279 -14.04 11.54 -3.72
CA LEU A 279 -13.04 10.67 -3.10
C LEU A 279 -11.60 11.03 -3.50
N PHE A 280 -11.43 11.72 -4.62
CA PHE A 280 -10.11 12.07 -5.16
C PHE A 280 -9.58 13.41 -4.66
N ASP A 281 -10.36 14.15 -3.88
CA ASP A 281 -10.01 15.48 -3.38
C ASP A 281 -9.56 15.47 -1.91
N TYR A 282 -9.36 14.28 -1.32
CA TYR A 282 -8.75 14.15 0.01
C TYR A 282 -7.26 14.46 -0.06
N THR A 283 -6.79 15.14 0.99
CA THR A 283 -5.38 15.45 1.23
C THR A 283 -4.95 14.85 2.56
N ILE A 284 -3.64 14.76 2.81
CA ILE A 284 -3.15 14.16 4.06
C ILE A 284 -3.63 14.92 5.32
N ASP A 285 -3.92 16.22 5.19
CA ASP A 285 -4.35 17.06 6.31
C ASP A 285 -5.80 16.78 6.74
N ASP A 286 -6.55 16.04 5.92
CA ASP A 286 -7.91 15.59 6.24
C ASP A 286 -7.92 14.44 7.25
N PHE A 287 -6.76 13.88 7.62
CA PHE A 287 -6.65 12.68 8.47
C PHE A 287 -5.91 12.91 9.78
N GLU A 288 -6.40 12.24 10.82
CA GLU A 288 -5.73 12.13 12.12
C GLU A 288 -5.95 10.74 12.71
N LEU A 289 -4.91 10.18 13.33
CA LEU A 289 -5.03 8.95 14.12
C LEU A 289 -5.02 9.31 15.61
N ASP A 290 -6.22 9.42 16.18
CA ASP A 290 -6.40 9.68 17.60
C ASP A 290 -6.00 8.44 18.42
N GLY A 291 -5.24 8.67 19.50
CA GLY A 291 -4.75 7.60 20.35
C GLY A 291 -3.63 6.72 19.76
N TYR A 292 -2.95 7.14 18.69
CA TYR A 292 -1.83 6.35 18.13
C TYR A 292 -0.57 6.41 19.01
N ASP A 293 -0.45 5.45 19.92
CA ASP A 293 0.68 5.30 20.85
C ASP A 293 1.48 4.01 20.57
N PRO A 294 2.22 3.89 19.45
CA PRO A 294 2.98 2.69 19.15
C PRO A 294 4.22 2.56 20.04
N HIS A 295 4.73 1.34 20.17
CA HIS A 295 6.10 1.09 20.59
C HIS A 295 7.11 1.77 19.65
N PRO A 296 8.33 2.07 20.11
CA PRO A 296 9.36 2.73 19.29
C PRO A 296 9.63 2.02 17.97
N ALA A 297 10.04 2.79 16.94
CA ALA A 297 10.42 2.24 15.64
C ALA A 297 11.53 1.16 15.78
N ILE A 298 11.50 0.18 14.88
CA ILE A 298 12.56 -0.80 14.71
C ILE A 298 13.09 -0.62 13.29
N PRO A 299 14.29 -0.05 13.11
CA PRO A 299 14.85 0.15 11.78
C PRO A 299 15.22 -1.19 11.14
N ALA A 300 14.93 -1.33 9.85
CA ALA A 300 15.33 -2.47 9.04
C ALA A 300 15.72 -1.98 7.63
N PRO A 301 16.77 -2.55 7.03
CA PRO A 301 17.22 -2.17 5.69
C PRO A 301 16.21 -2.61 4.63
N VAL A 302 15.99 -1.80 3.59
CA VAL A 302 15.19 -2.22 2.43
C VAL A 302 15.96 -3.29 1.65
N ALA A 303 15.27 -4.34 1.21
CA ALA A 303 15.84 -5.34 0.32
C ALA A 303 15.63 -4.89 -1.13
N VAL A 304 16.72 -4.51 -1.81
CA VAL A 304 16.73 -4.07 -3.21
C VAL A 304 17.33 -5.13 -4.13
#